data_AF-A0A9J6F244-F1
#
_entry.id   AF-A0A9J6F244-F1
#
_cell.length_a   1.000
_cell.length_b   1.000
_cell.length_c   1.000
_cell.angle_alpha   90.00
_cell.angle_beta   90.00
_cell.angle_gamma   90.00
#
_symmetry.space_group_name_H-M   'P 1'
#
loop_
_entity.id
_entity.type
_entity.pdbx_description
1 polymer ?
#
loop_
_entity_poly.entity_id
_entity_poly.type
_entity_poly.pdbx_seq_one_letter_code
_entity_poly.pdbx_strand_id
1 'polypeptide(L)'
;MVCVAGVLFLGLLVWLQNSYTTAKASSLSLCTTRGCRLHELSLDRAVDTRVKPCDDFFAFACGNWKRASGRLPFDQRTHRVAAAALHRHVARSSQEARSKVRRSNG
;
A
#
# COMPACT_ATOMS: atom_id res chain seq x y z
N MET A 1 54.67 -2.57 0.21
CA MET A 1 54.06 -1.26 -0.13
C MET A 1 52.79 -1.38 -0.98
N VAL A 2 52.63 -2.43 -1.80
CA VAL A 2 51.42 -2.64 -2.66
C VAL A 2 50.12 -2.88 -1.86
N CYS A 3 50.21 -3.50 -0.68
CA CYS A 3 49.04 -3.81 0.15
C CYS A 3 48.36 -2.57 0.75
N VAL A 4 49.12 -1.53 1.12
CA VAL A 4 48.56 -0.31 1.73
C VAL A 4 47.77 0.48 0.70
N ALA A 5 48.28 0.59 -0.52
CA ALA A 5 47.57 1.21 -1.63
C ALA A 5 46.27 0.46 -1.97
N GLY A 6 46.28 -0.88 -1.94
CA GLY A 6 45.09 -1.70 -2.17
C GLY A 6 43.99 -1.49 -1.12
N VAL A 7 44.36 -1.43 0.16
CA VAL A 7 43.39 -1.20 1.25
C VAL A 7 42.78 0.21 1.18
N LEU A 8 43.60 1.22 0.85
CA LEU A 8 43.10 2.59 0.65
C LEU A 8 42.17 2.69 -0.56
N PHE A 9 42.47 1.98 -1.65
CA PHE A 9 41.64 1.97 -2.85
C PHE A 9 40.30 1.27 -2.62
N LEU A 10 40.30 0.11 -1.96
CA LEU A 10 39.06 -0.59 -1.59
C LEU A 10 38.23 0.22 -0.59
N GLY A 11 38.88 0.86 0.38
CA GLY A 11 38.22 1.79 1.32
C GLY A 11 37.57 2.96 0.61
N LEU A 12 38.27 3.59 -0.35
CA LEU A 12 37.73 4.68 -1.18
C LEU A 12 36.56 4.21 -2.04
N LEU A 13 36.67 3.03 -2.68
CA LEU A 13 35.59 2.46 -3.49
C LEU A 13 34.35 2.15 -2.64
N VAL A 14 34.53 1.63 -1.43
CA VAL A 14 33.43 1.39 -0.47
C VAL A 14 32.83 2.69 0.02
N TRP A 15 33.65 3.73 0.28
CA TRP A 15 33.16 5.06 0.68
C TRP A 15 32.36 5.72 -0.43
N LEU A 16 32.87 5.67 -1.66
CA LEU A 16 32.19 6.12 -2.87
C LEU A 16 30.86 5.37 -3.02
N GLN A 17 30.85 4.04 -2.96
CA GLN A 17 29.61 3.25 -3.02
C GLN A 17 28.63 3.62 -1.92
N ASN A 18 29.08 3.79 -0.67
CA ASN A 18 28.22 4.21 0.45
C ASN A 18 27.55 5.56 0.19
N SER A 19 28.30 6.55 -0.32
CA SER A 19 27.77 7.85 -0.72
C SER A 19 26.78 7.77 -1.89
N TYR A 20 26.94 6.81 -2.80
CA TYR A 20 25.97 6.56 -3.89
C TYR A 20 24.74 5.78 -3.42
N THR A 21 24.85 4.93 -2.39
CA THR A 21 23.71 4.13 -1.90
C THR A 21 22.66 4.95 -1.15
N THR A 22 22.99 6.16 -0.71
CA THR A 22 22.02 7.10 -0.09
C THR A 22 21.30 8.00 -1.09
N ALA A 23 21.52 7.84 -2.40
CA ALA A 23 20.85 8.61 -3.46
C ALA A 23 19.73 7.85 -4.19
N LYS A 24 19.46 6.59 -3.82
CA LYS A 24 18.38 5.77 -4.42
C LYS A 24 17.08 5.78 -3.60
N ALA A 25 16.77 6.88 -2.95
CA ALA A 25 15.38 7.22 -2.66
C ALA A 25 14.80 7.86 -3.93
N SER A 26 14.44 7.02 -4.91
CA SER A 26 13.65 7.48 -6.05
C SER A 26 12.48 8.30 -5.54
N SER A 27 12.25 9.45 -6.15
CA SER A 27 11.22 10.43 -5.82
C SER A 27 9.81 9.85 -5.91
N LEU A 28 9.43 9.00 -4.97
CA LEU A 28 8.05 8.59 -4.79
C LEU A 28 7.36 9.80 -4.15
N SER A 29 6.59 10.55 -4.95
CA SER A 29 5.67 11.53 -4.39
C SER A 29 4.55 10.76 -3.67
N LEU A 30 4.73 10.55 -2.36
CA LEU A 30 3.66 9.97 -1.54
C LEU A 30 2.43 10.89 -1.63
N CYS A 31 1.28 10.29 -1.89
CA CYS A 31 0.02 11.03 -1.89
C CYS A 31 -0.35 11.41 -0.46
N THR A 32 -0.22 12.69 -0.11
CA THR A 32 -0.55 13.21 1.23
C THR A 32 -1.94 13.81 1.33
N THR A 33 -2.75 13.67 0.28
CA THR A 33 -4.15 14.15 0.27
C THR A 33 -4.97 13.46 1.37
N ARG A 34 -6.03 14.14 1.83
CA ARG A 34 -6.94 13.59 2.84
C ARG A 34 -7.52 12.23 2.42
N GLY A 35 -7.87 12.08 1.14
CA GLY A 35 -8.38 10.82 0.59
C GLY A 35 -7.36 9.69 0.74
N CYS A 36 -6.11 9.93 0.33
CA CYS A 36 -5.05 8.94 0.43
C CYS A 36 -4.78 8.51 1.87
N ARG A 37 -4.71 9.46 2.82
CA ARG A 37 -4.49 9.15 4.24
C ARG A 37 -5.64 8.34 4.85
N LEU A 38 -6.89 8.66 4.50
CA LEU A 38 -8.04 7.89 4.98
C LEU A 38 -8.05 6.46 4.40
N HIS A 39 -7.66 6.31 3.13
CA HIS A 39 -7.52 4.99 2.52
C HIS A 39 -6.39 4.17 3.13
N GLU A 40 -5.23 4.79 3.39
CA GLU A 40 -4.10 4.15 4.08
C GLU A 40 -4.52 3.63 5.45
N LEU A 41 -5.16 4.46 6.28
CA LEU A 41 -5.68 4.05 7.58
C LEU A 41 -6.72 2.93 7.50
N SER A 42 -7.57 2.95 6.46
CA SER A 42 -8.54 1.88 6.24
C SER A 42 -7.87 0.56 5.85
N LEU A 43 -6.81 0.62 5.03
CA LEU A 43 -6.08 -0.55 4.57
C LEU A 43 -5.27 -1.17 5.71
N ASP A 44 -4.58 -0.33 6.49
CA ASP A 44 -3.75 -0.75 7.62
C ASP A 44 -4.57 -1.49 8.68
N ARG A 45 -5.81 -1.06 8.91
CA ARG A 45 -6.75 -1.75 9.82
C ARG A 45 -7.26 -3.10 9.28
N ALA A 46 -7.24 -3.31 7.96
CA ALA A 46 -7.78 -4.51 7.33
C ALA A 46 -6.73 -5.62 7.17
N VAL A 47 -5.49 -5.23 6.87
CA VAL A 47 -4.35 -6.12 6.60
C VAL A 47 -3.83 -6.74 7.89
N ASP A 48 -3.60 -8.05 7.88
CA ASP A 48 -2.95 -8.82 8.95
C ASP A 48 -1.49 -9.12 8.58
N THR A 49 -0.58 -8.27 9.03
CA THR A 49 0.87 -8.37 8.74
C THR A 49 1.56 -9.58 9.37
N ARG A 50 0.85 -10.37 10.17
CA ARG A 50 1.37 -11.63 10.75
C ARG A 50 1.36 -12.78 9.75
N VAL A 51 0.54 -12.68 8.71
CA VAL A 51 0.46 -13.68 7.63
C VAL A 51 1.37 -13.24 6.49
N LYS A 52 2.14 -14.16 5.90
CA LYS A 52 2.92 -13.83 4.70
C LYS A 52 2.00 -13.76 3.48
N PRO A 53 2.10 -12.72 2.65
CA PRO A 53 1.21 -12.56 1.49
C PRO A 53 1.36 -13.66 0.44
N CYS A 54 2.52 -14.32 0.36
CA CYS A 54 2.76 -15.43 -0.56
C CYS A 54 2.17 -16.77 -0.07
N ASP A 55 1.91 -16.90 1.24
CA ASP A 55 1.38 -18.13 1.82
C ASP A 55 -0.16 -18.11 1.81
N ASP A 56 -0.75 -17.01 2.26
CA ASP A 56 -2.21 -16.77 2.19
C ASP A 56 -2.48 -15.26 2.05
N PHE A 57 -2.59 -14.82 0.79
CA PHE A 57 -2.88 -13.41 0.48
C PHE A 57 -4.24 -12.96 1.03
N PHE A 58 -5.22 -13.87 1.14
CA PHE A 58 -6.54 -13.51 1.63
C PHE A 58 -6.52 -13.26 3.15
N ALA A 59 -5.85 -14.12 3.91
CA ALA A 59 -5.65 -13.90 5.33
C ALA A 59 -4.76 -12.68 5.60
N PHE A 60 -3.72 -12.46 4.78
CA PHE A 60 -2.93 -11.23 4.84
C PHE A 60 -3.78 -9.98 4.56
N ALA A 61 -4.55 -9.93 3.47
CA ALA A 61 -5.26 -8.71 3.09
C ALA A 61 -6.50 -8.41 3.94
N CYS A 62 -7.20 -9.46 4.43
CA CYS A 62 -8.52 -9.33 5.05
C CYS A 62 -8.59 -9.88 6.48
N GLY A 63 -7.49 -10.41 7.02
CA GLY A 63 -7.48 -11.13 8.29
C GLY A 63 -7.97 -10.29 9.48
N ASN A 64 -7.51 -9.05 9.58
CA ASN A 64 -7.95 -8.13 10.64
C ASN A 64 -9.39 -7.65 10.40
N TRP A 65 -9.75 -7.30 9.15
CA TRP A 65 -11.11 -6.89 8.82
C TRP A 65 -12.15 -7.96 9.17
N LYS A 66 -11.86 -9.23 8.85
CA LYS A 66 -12.73 -10.36 9.17
C LYS A 66 -12.96 -10.51 10.68
N ARG A 67 -11.92 -10.27 11.48
CA ARG A 67 -12.01 -10.29 12.96
C ARG A 67 -12.83 -9.11 13.49
N ALA A 68 -12.63 -7.92 12.92
CA ALA A 68 -13.34 -6.70 13.34
C ALA A 68 -14.81 -6.65 12.91
N SER A 69 -15.17 -7.26 11.78
CA SER A 69 -16.53 -7.18 11.21
C SER A 69 -17.59 -8.01 11.96
N GLY A 70 -17.18 -8.76 12.99
CA GLY A 70 -18.06 -9.66 13.71
C GLY A 70 -18.68 -10.74 12.82
N ARG A 71 -19.58 -11.55 13.39
CA ARG A 71 -20.41 -12.46 12.60
C ARG A 71 -21.42 -11.60 11.85
N LEU A 72 -21.17 -11.34 10.56
CA LEU A 72 -22.15 -10.71 9.68
C LEU A 72 -23.50 -11.42 9.90
N PRO A 73 -24.59 -10.68 10.22
CA PRO A 73 -25.90 -11.30 10.38
C PRO A 73 -26.24 -11.98 9.05
N PHE A 74 -26.31 -13.31 9.09
CA PHE A 74 -26.46 -14.17 7.93
C PHE A 74 -27.91 -14.14 7.45
N ASP A 75 -28.35 -12.99 6.94
CA ASP A 75 -29.47 -12.94 6.01
C ASP A 75 -28.93 -12.71 4.59
N GLN A 76 -28.79 -13.83 3.88
CA GLN A 76 -28.28 -13.88 2.51
C GLN A 76 -29.11 -13.01 1.54
N ARG A 77 -30.38 -12.72 1.85
CA ARG A 77 -31.23 -11.82 1.05
C ARG A 77 -30.86 -10.36 1.24
N THR A 78 -30.75 -9.89 2.49
CA THR A 78 -30.26 -8.53 2.75
C THR A 78 -28.83 -8.35 2.23
N HIS A 79 -27.97 -9.37 2.28
CA HIS A 79 -26.63 -9.28 1.69
C HIS A 79 -26.63 -9.09 0.17
N ARG A 80 -27.49 -9.76 -0.60
CA ARG A 80 -27.54 -9.55 -2.06
C ARG A 80 -27.99 -8.14 -2.42
N VAL A 81 -28.99 -7.62 -1.70
CA VAL A 81 -29.52 -6.27 -1.93
C VAL A 81 -28.54 -5.21 -1.42
N ALA A 82 -27.97 -5.39 -0.24
CA ALA A 82 -26.98 -4.48 0.35
C ALA A 82 -25.65 -4.49 -0.42
N ALA A 83 -25.17 -5.66 -0.85
CA ALA A 83 -23.99 -5.76 -1.71
C ALA A 83 -24.25 -5.08 -3.06
N ALA A 84 -25.41 -5.32 -3.68
CA ALA A 84 -25.77 -4.64 -4.93
C ALA A 84 -25.86 -3.11 -4.75
N ALA A 85 -26.42 -2.63 -3.63
CA ALA A 85 -26.47 -1.20 -3.32
C ALA A 85 -25.07 -0.62 -3.05
N LEU A 86 -24.25 -1.31 -2.27
CA LEU A 86 -22.87 -0.91 -1.96
C LEU A 86 -22.01 -0.88 -3.23
N HIS A 87 -22.08 -1.91 -4.08
CA HIS A 87 -21.36 -1.94 -5.35
C HIS A 87 -21.77 -0.77 -6.26
N ARG A 88 -23.06 -0.39 -6.31
CA ARG A 88 -23.49 0.80 -7.05
C ARG A 88 -22.94 2.10 -6.47
N HIS A 89 -22.92 2.24 -5.14
CA HIS A 89 -22.34 3.42 -4.48
C HIS A 89 -20.81 3.52 -4.69
N VAL A 90 -20.11 2.39 -4.59
CA VAL A 90 -18.66 2.31 -4.84
C VAL A 90 -18.35 2.60 -6.31
N ALA A 91 -19.14 2.07 -7.26
CA ALA A 91 -18.97 2.37 -8.69
C ALA A 91 -19.19 3.85 -9.00
N ARG A 92 -20.22 4.47 -8.42
CA ARG A 92 -20.55 5.88 -8.63
C ARG A 92 -19.50 6.82 -8.04
N SER A 93 -19.04 6.54 -6.81
CA SER A 93 -17.96 7.30 -6.17
C SER A 93 -16.61 7.14 -6.89
N SER A 94 -16.30 5.95 -7.40
CA SER A 94 -15.11 5.70 -8.21
C SER A 94 -15.12 6.48 -9.53
N GLN A 95 -16.28 6.58 -10.20
CA GLN A 95 -16.42 7.38 -11.41
C GLN A 95 -16.27 8.88 -11.16
N GLU A 96 -16.83 9.39 -10.06
CA GLU A 96 -16.69 10.80 -9.68
C GLU A 96 -15.24 11.14 -9.28
N ALA A 97 -14.56 10.22 -8.59
CA ALA A 97 -13.14 10.37 -8.28
C ALA A 97 -12.29 10.37 -9.57
N ARG A 98 -12.57 9.45 -10.51
CA ARG A 98 -11.87 9.40 -11.81
C ARG A 98 -12.08 10.67 -12.64
N SER A 99 -13.28 11.24 -12.65
CA SER A 99 -13.56 12.46 -13.41
C SER A 99 -12.84 13.67 -12.82
N LYS A 100 -12.76 13.79 -11.49
CA LYS A 100 -11.97 14.84 -10.80
C LYS A 100 -10.47 14.71 -11.08
N VAL A 101 -9.92 13.50 -11.07
CA VAL A 101 -8.51 13.25 -11.44
C VAL A 101 -8.25 13.64 -12.90
N ARG A 102 -9.14 13.27 -13.82
CA ARG A 102 -9.00 13.62 -15.24
C ARG A 102 -9.02 15.13 -15.50
N ARG A 103 -9.76 15.88 -14.69
CA ARG A 103 -9.88 17.35 -14.78
C ARG A 103 -8.70 18.11 -14.17
N SER A 104 -7.89 17.46 -13.33
CA SER A 104 -6.70 18.05 -12.72
C SER A 104 -5.44 17.89 -13.57
N ASN A 105 -5.49 17.00 -14.59
CA ASN A 105 -4.36 16.67 -15.46
C ASN A 105 -4.49 17.28 -16.87
N GLY A 106 -5.44 18.20 -17.09
CA GLY A 106 -5.61 18.94 -18.35
C GLY A 106 -5.81 20.42 -18.04
#